data_AF-A0A3C1UFF4-F1
#
_entry.id   AF-A0A3C1UFF4-F1
#
_cell.length_a   1.000
_cell.length_b   1.000
_cell.length_c   1.000
_cell.angle_alpha   90.00
_cell.angle_beta   90.00
_cell.angle_gamma   90.00
#
_symmetry.space_group_name_H-M   'P 1'
#
loop_
_entity.id
_entity.type
_entity.pdbx_description
1 polymer ?
#
loop_
_entity_poly.entity_id
_entity_poly.type
_entity_poly.pdbx_seq_one_letter_code
_entity_poly.pdbx_strand_id
1 'polypeptide(L)'
;MLRIVGVVYMLLAIAYLVMPLDLDRVGWMGYIDDFFLFMSAFTFMNGAFQKAERAFIRRQLFLLSSVFFVLCSIWILILTSID
;
A
#
# COMPACT_ATOMS: atom_id res chain seq x y z
N MET A 1 16.35 -4.64 -11.02
CA MET A 1 15.22 -3.81 -11.49
C MET A 1 14.08 -3.78 -10.48
N LEU A 2 13.43 -4.91 -10.17
CA LEU A 2 12.31 -5.00 -9.19
C LEU A 2 12.59 -4.39 -7.81
N ARG A 3 13.82 -4.55 -7.32
CA ARG A 3 14.27 -3.99 -6.02
C ARG A 3 14.26 -2.46 -5.98
N ILE A 4 14.67 -1.81 -7.06
CA ILE A 4 14.74 -0.34 -7.13
C ILE A 4 13.33 0.22 -7.26
N VAL A 5 12.50 -0.40 -8.11
CA VAL A 5 11.09 -0.02 -8.32
C VAL A 5 10.34 -0.01 -7.00
N GLY A 6 10.48 -1.05 -6.19
CA GLY A 6 9.71 -1.12 -4.96
C GLY A 6 10.22 -0.19 -3.85
N VAL A 7 11.53 0.15 -3.82
CA VAL A 7 12.04 1.22 -2.92
C VAL A 7 11.47 2.57 -3.33
N VAL A 8 11.41 2.87 -4.63
CA VAL A 8 10.79 4.10 -5.16
C VAL A 8 9.31 4.17 -4.78
N TYR A 9 8.56 3.06 -4.92
CA TYR A 9 7.16 2.97 -4.48
C TYR A 9 6.99 3.23 -2.98
N MET A 10 7.87 2.67 -2.14
CA MET A 10 7.80 2.89 -0.69
C MET A 10 8.06 4.36 -0.33
N LEU A 11 9.04 4.99 -0.99
CA LEU A 11 9.34 6.41 -0.78
C LEU A 11 8.19 7.31 -1.24
N LEU A 12 7.57 7.01 -2.38
CA LEU A 12 6.40 7.75 -2.88
C LEU A 12 5.20 7.62 -1.92
N ALA A 13 4.94 6.43 -1.41
CA ALA A 13 3.80 6.20 -0.53
C ALA A 13 4.02 6.77 0.90
N ILE A 14 5.26 6.80 1.42
CA ILE A 14 5.61 7.57 2.63
C ILE A 14 5.44 9.07 2.37
N ALA A 15 5.93 9.56 1.23
CA ALA A 15 5.80 10.97 0.87
C ALA A 15 4.34 11.39 0.75
N TYR A 16 3.47 10.51 0.22
CA TYR A 16 2.03 10.74 0.12
C TYR A 16 1.37 10.78 1.51
N LEU A 17 1.65 9.79 2.37
CA LEU A 17 1.06 9.69 3.70
C LEU A 17 1.47 10.85 4.64
N VAL A 18 2.67 11.40 4.45
CA VAL A 18 3.20 12.54 5.23
C VAL A 18 2.78 13.89 4.65
N MET A 19 2.36 13.96 3.38
CA MET A 19 1.94 15.20 2.77
C MET A 19 0.57 15.60 3.33
N PRO A 20 0.45 16.72 4.07
CA PRO A 20 -0.83 17.21 4.57
C PRO A 20 -1.52 18.04 3.47
N LEU A 21 -1.39 17.63 2.20
CA LEU A 21 -2.08 18.28 1.09
C LEU A 21 -3.43 17.60 0.94
N ASP A 22 -4.31 17.96 1.89
CA ASP A 22 -5.74 17.76 1.82
C ASP A 22 -6.28 18.54 0.60
N LEU A 23 -6.19 17.94 -0.58
CA LEU A 23 -6.77 18.48 -1.82
C LEU A 23 -8.21 17.98 -2.04
N ASP A 24 -8.65 17.00 -1.24
CA ASP A 24 -10.01 16.47 -1.29
C ASP A 24 -10.87 17.04 -0.17
N ARG A 25 -12.13 17.32 -0.47
CA ARG A 25 -13.09 17.95 0.46
C ARG A 25 -13.49 17.06 1.65
N VAL A 26 -12.95 15.85 1.74
CA VAL A 26 -13.41 14.77 2.63
C VAL A 26 -12.46 14.54 3.84
N GLY A 27 -11.32 15.24 3.91
CA GLY A 27 -10.42 15.20 5.05
C GLY A 27 -9.81 13.81 5.31
N TRP A 28 -9.78 13.37 6.56
CA TRP A 28 -9.12 12.13 7.01
C TRP A 28 -9.64 10.84 6.33
N MET A 29 -10.81 10.87 5.68
CA MET A 29 -11.31 9.70 4.94
C MET A 29 -10.52 9.40 3.66
N GLY A 30 -9.96 10.42 3.00
CA GLY A 30 -9.11 10.23 1.80
C GLY A 30 -7.73 9.65 2.11
N TYR A 31 -7.33 9.56 3.39
CA TYR A 31 -6.02 9.00 3.78
C TYR A 31 -6.07 7.47 3.98
N ILE A 32 -7.26 6.87 4.02
CA ILE A 32 -7.43 5.45 4.35
C ILE A 32 -7.03 4.56 3.15
N ASP A 33 -7.35 4.95 1.92
CA ASP A 33 -6.88 4.28 0.71
C ASP A 33 -5.36 4.35 0.58
N ASP A 34 -4.75 5.50 0.88
CA ASP A 34 -3.29 5.64 0.84
C ASP A 34 -2.58 4.76 1.86
N PHE A 35 -3.14 4.65 3.06
CA PHE A 35 -2.64 3.74 4.09
C PHE A 35 -2.66 2.29 3.59
N PHE A 36 -3.78 1.85 3.02
CA PHE A 36 -3.89 0.48 2.50
C PHE A 36 -2.97 0.25 1.30
N LEU A 37 -2.84 1.23 0.41
CA LEU A 37 -1.93 1.16 -0.72
C LEU A 37 -0.47 1.08 -0.26
N PHE A 38 -0.08 1.89 0.73
CA PHE A 38 1.24 1.85 1.36
C PHE A 38 1.52 0.49 1.99
N MET A 39 0.60 -0.02 2.82
CA MET A 39 0.76 -1.31 3.49
C MET A 39 0.84 -2.46 2.49
N SER A 40 0.09 -2.39 1.39
CA SER A 40 0.18 -3.34 0.28
C SER A 40 1.58 -3.34 -0.34
N ALA A 41 2.10 -2.17 -0.71
CA ALA A 41 3.42 -2.03 -1.29
C ALA A 41 4.54 -2.43 -0.31
N PHE A 42 4.43 -2.04 0.96
CA PHE A 42 5.40 -2.35 2.01
C PHE A 42 5.52 -3.85 2.26
N THR A 43 4.39 -4.55 2.39
CA THR A 43 4.39 -6.00 2.61
C THR A 43 4.86 -6.77 1.37
N PHE A 44 4.49 -6.32 0.17
CA PHE A 44 5.01 -6.87 -1.08
C PHE A 44 6.54 -6.77 -1.14
N MET A 45 7.05 -5.58 -0.81
CA MET A 45 8.47 -5.29 -0.75
C MET A 45 9.19 -6.22 0.21
N ASN A 46 8.74 -6.29 1.47
CA ASN A 46 9.31 -7.20 2.44
C ASN A 46 9.29 -8.66 1.96
N GLY A 47 8.24 -9.09 1.26
CA GLY A 47 8.18 -10.40 0.61
C GLY A 47 9.22 -10.58 -0.49
N ALA A 48 9.40 -9.58 -1.35
CA ALA A 48 10.36 -9.60 -2.46
C ALA A 48 11.83 -9.61 -2.00
N PHE A 49 12.13 -9.02 -0.84
CA PHE A 49 13.46 -9.04 -0.22
C PHE A 49 13.70 -10.27 0.68
N GLN A 50 12.68 -11.10 0.91
CA GLN A 50 12.83 -12.28 1.74
C GLN A 50 13.63 -13.37 1.03
N LYS A 51 14.55 -14.01 1.76
CA LYS A 51 15.38 -15.12 1.22
C LYS A 51 14.51 -16.32 0.83
N ALA A 52 14.95 -17.07 -0.18
CA ALA A 52 14.21 -18.23 -0.71
C ALA A 52 13.95 -19.32 0.35
N GLU A 53 14.89 -19.50 1.29
CA GLU A 53 14.79 -20.42 2.44
C GLU A 53 13.64 -20.07 3.40
N ARG A 54 13.09 -18.85 3.34
CA ARG A 54 11.94 -18.39 4.13
C ARG A 54 10.67 -18.31 3.28
N ALA A 55 10.44 -19.32 2.45
CA ALA A 55 9.32 -19.39 1.51
C ALA A 55 7.94 -19.20 2.17
N PHE A 56 7.76 -19.74 3.38
CA PHE A 56 6.51 -19.57 4.15
C PHE A 56 6.24 -18.09 4.47
N ILE A 57 7.23 -17.39 5.05
CA ILE A 57 7.10 -15.96 5.41
C ILE A 57 6.90 -15.11 4.15
N ARG A 58 7.63 -15.42 3.07
CA ARG A 58 7.45 -14.75 1.77
C ARG A 58 6.01 -14.86 1.26
N ARG A 59 5.41 -16.05 1.35
CA ARG A 59 4.03 -16.27 0.94
C ARG A 59 3.04 -15.49 1.81
N GLN A 60 3.27 -15.42 3.12
CA GLN A 60 2.43 -14.62 4.02
C GLN A 60 2.50 -13.12 3.70
N LEU A 61 3.69 -12.61 3.40
CA LEU A 61 3.89 -11.21 3.03
C LEU A 61 3.19 -10.85 1.71
N PHE A 62 3.22 -11.74 0.71
CA PHE A 62 2.45 -11.54 -0.52
C PHE A 62 0.94 -11.66 -0.30
N LEU A 63 0.48 -12.55 0.57
CA LEU A 63 -0.93 -12.64 0.92
C LEU A 63 -1.43 -11.36 1.59
N LEU A 64 -0.68 -10.84 2.58
CA LEU A 64 -0.98 -9.57 3.25
C LEU A 64 -1.00 -8.41 2.25
N SER A 65 -0.04 -8.37 1.32
CA SER A 65 -0.01 -7.37 0.26
C SER A 65 -1.28 -7.37 -0.58
N SER A 66 -1.72 -8.55 -1.02
CA SER A 66 -2.96 -8.69 -1.78
C SER A 66 -4.19 -8.27 -0.98
N VAL A 67 -4.26 -8.62 0.31
CA VAL A 67 -5.37 -8.21 1.19
C VAL A 67 -5.43 -6.69 1.31
N PHE A 68 -4.29 -6.03 1.59
CA PHE A 68 -4.24 -4.58 1.66
C PHE A 68 -4.61 -3.90 0.34
N PHE A 69 -4.21 -4.48 -0.81
CA PHE A 69 -4.60 -3.95 -2.12
C PHE A 69 -6.12 -4.03 -2.37
N VAL A 70 -6.74 -5.14 -1.97
CA VAL A 70 -8.20 -5.32 -2.04
C VAL A 70 -8.91 -4.31 -1.14
N LEU A 71 -8.42 -4.10 0.09
CA LEU A 71 -8.99 -3.10 1.01
C LEU A 71 -8.87 -1.68 0.46
N CYS A 72 -7.74 -1.32 -0.14
CA CYS A 72 -7.55 -0.05 -0.85
C CYS A 72 -8.61 0.10 -1.96
N SER A 73 -8.76 -0.92 -2.82
CA SER A 73 -9.74 -0.91 -3.91
C SER A 73 -11.18 -0.77 -3.41
N ILE A 74 -11.55 -1.48 -2.34
CA ILE A 74 -12.87 -1.37 -1.72
C ILE A 74 -13.09 0.04 -1.16
N TRP A 75 -12.09 0.63 -0.50
CA TRP A 75 -12.20 1.97 0.06
C TRP A 75 -12.39 3.03 -1.03
N ILE A 76 -11.63 2.95 -2.12
CA ILE A 76 -11.80 3.84 -3.28
C ILE A 76 -13.22 3.73 -3.85
N LEU A 77 -13.75 2.51 -3.98
CA LEU A 77 -15.13 2.30 -4.43
C LEU A 77 -16.16 2.92 -3.48
N ILE A 78 -15.92 2.87 -2.17
CA ILE A 78 -16.77 3.53 -1.17
C ILE A 78 -16.68 5.05 -1.32
N LEU A 79 -15.47 5.60 -1.38
CA LEU A 79 -15.24 7.05 -1.46
C LEU A 79 -15.90 7.65 -2.71
N THR A 80 -15.67 7.03 -3.87
CA THR A 80 -16.31 7.40 -5.15
C THR A 80 -17.82 7.19 -5.20
N SER A 81 -18.41 6.45 -4.25
CA SER A 81 -19.87 6.27 -4.16
C SER A 81 -20.55 7.27 -3.20
N ILE A 82 -19.75 7.98 -2.38
CA ILE A 82 -20.22 8.95 -1.40
C ILE A 82 -20.04 10.40 -1.92
N ASP A 83 -19.06 10.62 -2.81
CA ASP A 83 -18.89 11.85 -3.59
C ASP A 83 -19.94 12.01 -4.71
#